data_AF-A0A7X6VR44-F1
#
_entry.id   AF-A0A7X6VR44-F1
#
_cell.length_a   1.000
_cell.length_b   1.000
_cell.length_c   1.000
_cell.angle_alpha   90.00
_cell.angle_beta   90.00
_cell.angle_gamma   90.00
#
_symmetry.space_group_name_H-M   'P 1'
#
loop_
_entity.id
_entity.type
_entity.pdbx_description
1 polymer ?
#
loop_
_entity_poly.entity_id
_entity_poly.type
_entity_poly.pdbx_seq_one_letter_code
_entity_poly.pdbx_strand_id
1 'polypeptide(L)'
;AIQYVRQANKIKVPPHIASATHPKAGQLLGKGKGYKYPPNYGGYVKQNYMPEGMEGQKFYENSLRGYEKKIAEFMEEINKGEG
;
A
#
# COMPACT_ATOMS: atom_id res chain seq x y z
N ALA A 1 6.29 9.49 8.73
CA ALA A 1 5.95 9.71 7.31
C ALA A 1 6.55 11.01 6.73
N ILE A 2 6.13 12.21 7.17
CA ILE A 2 6.56 13.48 6.53
C ILE A 2 8.08 13.70 6.56
N GLN A 3 8.73 13.46 7.70
CA GLN A 3 10.19 13.57 7.82
C GLN A 3 10.93 12.63 6.86
N TYR A 4 10.41 11.41 6.68
CA TYR A 4 11.00 10.41 5.80
C TYR A 4 10.91 10.83 4.33
N VAL A 5 9.78 11.38 3.90
CA VAL A 5 9.63 11.94 2.55
C VAL A 5 10.62 13.06 2.27
N ARG A 6 10.88 13.92 3.26
CA ARG A 6 11.85 15.03 3.14
C ARG A 6 13.30 14.56 3.02
N GLN A 7 13.63 13.39 3.55
CA GLN A 7 14.98 12.81 3.53
C GLN A 7 15.20 11.85 2.35
N ALA A 8 14.12 11.26 1.82
CA ALA A 8 14.18 10.31 0.73
C ALA A 8 14.46 11.02 -0.61
N ASN A 9 15.63 10.79 -1.18
CA ASN A 9 16.06 11.46 -2.41
C ASN A 9 15.27 11.05 -3.67
N LYS A 10 14.70 9.83 -3.71
CA LYS A 10 13.91 9.32 -4.85
C LYS A 10 12.86 8.32 -4.37
N ILE A 11 11.62 8.78 -4.23
CA ILE A 11 10.46 7.91 -3.99
C ILE A 11 9.85 7.54 -5.33
N LYS A 12 9.92 6.27 -5.72
CA LYS A 12 9.26 5.76 -6.93
C LYS A 12 7.95 5.08 -6.56
N VAL A 13 6.86 5.55 -7.15
CA VAL A 13 5.55 4.89 -7.00
C VAL A 13 5.60 3.53 -7.70
N PRO A 14 5.21 2.43 -7.03
CA PRO A 14 5.13 1.12 -7.66
C PRO A 14 4.25 1.15 -8.92
N PRO A 15 4.67 0.49 -10.01
CA PRO A 15 4.04 0.62 -11.32
C PRO A 15 2.57 0.16 -11.32
N HIS A 16 2.20 -0.82 -10.49
CA HIS A 16 0.83 -1.33 -10.41
C HIS A 16 -0.14 -0.37 -9.71
N ILE A 17 0.31 0.58 -8.89
CA ILE A 17 -0.55 1.64 -8.33
C ILE A 17 -0.38 2.98 -9.04
N ALA A 18 0.58 3.10 -9.95
CA ALA A 18 0.78 4.32 -10.72
C ALA A 18 -0.41 4.57 -11.66
N SER A 19 -0.79 5.84 -11.84
CA SER A 19 -1.88 6.22 -12.73
C SER A 19 -1.67 5.66 -14.15
N ALA A 20 -2.70 4.94 -14.61
CA ALA A 20 -2.81 4.40 -15.96
C ALA A 20 -3.81 5.18 -16.82
N THR A 21 -4.23 6.38 -16.38
CA THR A 21 -5.27 7.19 -17.05
C THR A 21 -4.89 7.58 -18.48
N HIS A 22 -3.58 7.68 -18.76
CA HIS A 22 -3.12 7.93 -20.12
C HIS A 22 -3.08 6.61 -20.92
N PRO A 23 -3.66 6.54 -22.13
CA PRO A 23 -3.82 5.29 -22.88
C PRO A 23 -2.50 4.59 -23.22
N LYS A 24 -1.39 5.34 -23.30
CA LYS A 24 -0.04 4.79 -23.52
C LYS A 24 0.70 4.37 -22.23
N ALA A 25 0.15 4.62 -21.04
CA ALA A 25 0.83 4.39 -19.76
C ALA A 25 1.05 2.90 -19.46
N GLY A 26 0.06 2.04 -19.75
CA GLY A 26 0.19 0.60 -19.54
C GLY A 26 1.11 -0.08 -20.56
N GLN A 27 1.19 0.45 -21.79
CA GLN A 27 1.96 -0.16 -22.88
C GLN A 27 3.43 0.28 -22.88
N LEU A 28 3.72 1.56 -22.61
CA LEU A 28 5.08 2.11 -22.66
C LEU A 28 5.79 2.14 -21.31
N LEU A 29 5.05 2.26 -20.20
CA LEU A 29 5.62 2.47 -18.86
C LEU A 29 5.28 1.35 -17.87
N GLY A 30 4.53 0.33 -18.31
CA GLY A 30 4.07 -0.77 -17.45
C GLY A 30 3.15 -0.33 -16.30
N LYS A 31 2.57 0.87 -16.37
CA LYS A 31 1.77 1.45 -15.29
C LYS A 31 0.36 0.84 -15.24
N GLY A 32 -0.14 0.57 -14.03
CA GLY A 32 -1.44 -0.04 -13.77
C GLY A 32 -1.53 -1.54 -14.07
N LYS A 33 -0.51 -2.16 -14.67
CA LYS A 33 -0.48 -3.62 -14.88
C LYS A 33 -0.30 -4.32 -13.53
N GLY A 34 -1.20 -5.26 -13.23
CA GLY A 34 -1.17 -6.02 -11.98
C GLY A 34 -1.81 -5.33 -10.78
N TYR A 35 -2.49 -4.19 -10.95
CA TYR A 35 -3.32 -3.62 -9.88
C TYR A 35 -4.43 -4.61 -9.49
N LYS A 36 -4.52 -4.96 -8.21
CA LYS A 36 -5.62 -5.75 -7.69
C LYS A 36 -6.65 -4.80 -7.11
N TYR A 37 -7.87 -4.86 -7.63
CA TYR A 37 -8.96 -4.00 -7.16
C TYR A 37 -9.55 -4.56 -5.85
N PRO A 38 -9.34 -3.90 -4.68
CA PRO A 38 -9.71 -4.46 -3.37
C PRO A 38 -11.17 -4.92 -3.22
N PRO A 39 -12.17 -4.22 -3.81
CA PRO A 39 -13.56 -4.67 -3.74
C PRO A 39 -13.81 -6.07 -4.32
N ASN A 40 -13.01 -6.53 -5.27
CA ASN A 40 -13.12 -7.88 -5.83
C ASN A 40 -12.58 -8.97 -4.89
N TYR A 41 -11.88 -8.60 -3.82
CA TYR A 41 -11.25 -9.51 -2.86
C TYR A 41 -11.88 -9.42 -1.46
N GLY A 42 -13.13 -8.95 -1.37
CA GLY A 42 -13.81 -8.79 -0.07
C GLY A 42 -13.41 -7.54 0.71
N GLY A 43 -12.82 -6.55 0.02
CA GLY A 43 -12.52 -5.22 0.60
C GLY A 43 -11.05 -4.99 0.95
N TYR A 44 -10.23 -6.05 1.00
CA TYR A 44 -8.79 -5.95 1.20
C TYR A 44 -8.06 -6.86 0.22
N VAL A 45 -6.92 -6.40 -0.31
CA VAL A 45 -6.07 -7.23 -1.14
C VAL A 45 -4.61 -7.00 -0.84
N LYS A 46 -3.88 -8.11 -0.68
CA LYS A 46 -2.43 -8.07 -0.46
C LYS A 46 -1.72 -7.66 -1.75
N GLN A 47 -1.08 -6.49 -1.69
CA GLN A 47 -0.30 -5.90 -2.77
C GLN A 47 0.77 -4.96 -2.19
N ASN A 48 1.88 -4.76 -2.91
CA ASN A 48 2.95 -3.87 -2.43
C ASN A 48 2.55 -2.40 -2.62
N TYR A 49 2.08 -1.75 -1.55
CA TYR A 49 1.69 -0.34 -1.63
C TYR A 49 2.84 0.63 -1.34
N MET A 50 3.93 0.11 -0.77
CA MET A 50 5.09 0.94 -0.44
C MET A 50 6.01 1.09 -1.65
N PRO A 51 6.65 2.27 -1.80
CA PRO A 51 7.74 2.47 -2.74
C PRO A 51 8.87 1.45 -2.56
N GLU A 52 9.58 1.18 -3.66
CA GLU A 52 10.78 0.33 -3.65
C GLU A 52 11.80 0.85 -2.62
N GLY A 53 12.25 -0.03 -1.72
CA GLY A 53 13.15 0.32 -0.61
C GLY A 53 12.46 0.82 0.67
N MET A 54 11.13 0.88 0.69
CA MET A 54 10.32 1.23 1.88
C MET A 54 9.50 0.05 2.43
N GLU A 55 9.80 -1.15 1.95
CA GLU A 55 9.11 -2.38 2.34
C GLU A 55 9.31 -2.62 3.85
N GLY A 56 8.19 -2.80 4.56
CA GLY A 56 8.20 -3.04 6.02
C GLY A 56 8.24 -1.79 6.90
N GLN A 57 8.31 -0.57 6.34
CA GLN A 57 8.21 0.66 7.14
C GLN A 57 6.81 0.82 7.73
N LYS A 58 6.72 0.88 9.07
CA LYS A 58 5.46 1.15 9.80
C LYS A 58 5.50 2.57 10.35
N PHE A 59 4.54 3.39 9.94
CA PHE A 59 4.42 4.77 10.40
C PHE A 59 3.22 4.99 11.34
N TYR A 60 2.39 3.98 11.50
CA TYR A 60 1.24 3.99 12.39
C TYR A 60 1.39 2.83 13.37
N GLU A 61 1.28 3.16 14.65
CA GLU A 61 1.20 2.21 15.75
C GLU A 61 -0.14 2.45 16.44
N ASN A 62 -0.97 1.41 16.49
CA ASN A 62 -2.31 1.52 17.06
C ASN A 62 -2.20 1.69 18.58
N SER A 63 -3.00 2.57 19.15
CA SER A 63 -3.26 2.51 20.60
C SER A 63 -4.45 1.59 20.86
N LEU A 64 -4.53 1.02 22.07
CA LEU A 64 -5.64 0.13 22.45
C LEU A 64 -6.85 0.89 23.02
N ARG A 65 -6.96 2.20 22.78
CA ARG A 65 -7.98 3.04 23.39
C ARG A 65 -9.21 3.18 22.49
N GLY A 66 -10.37 2.83 23.01
CA GLY A 66 -11.65 3.04 22.34
C GLY A 66 -11.76 2.26 21.03
N TYR A 67 -12.09 2.97 19.94
CA TYR A 67 -12.32 2.36 18.63
C TYR A 67 -11.03 1.82 17.97
N GLU A 68 -9.87 2.33 18.36
CA GLU A 68 -8.59 1.88 17.81
C GLU A 68 -8.30 0.40 18.10
N LYS A 69 -8.93 -0.18 19.14
CA LYS A 69 -8.87 -1.64 19.39
C LYS A 69 -9.44 -2.45 18.22
N LYS A 70 -10.56 -2.02 17.63
CA LYS A 70 -11.15 -2.70 16.46
C LYS A 70 -10.26 -2.56 15.22
N ILE A 71 -9.60 -1.41 15.08
CA ILE A 71 -8.64 -1.18 13.99
C ILE A 71 -7.41 -2.10 14.18
N ALA A 72 -6.93 -2.29 15.42
CA ALA A 72 -5.85 -3.21 15.73
C ALA A 72 -6.21 -4.66 15.43
N GLU A 73 -7.40 -5.11 15.83
CA GLU A 73 -7.91 -6.46 15.53
C GLU A 73 -7.99 -6.69 14.02
N PHE A 74 -8.55 -5.75 13.25
CA PHE A 74 -8.59 -5.83 11.80
C PHE A 74 -7.19 -5.84 11.16
N MET A 75 -6.28 -4.98 11.65
CA MET A 75 -4.89 -4.95 11.18
C MET A 75 -4.14 -6.25 11.50
N GLU A 76 -4.42 -6.90 12.63
CA GLU A 76 -3.88 -8.22 12.93
C GLU A 76 -4.45 -9.30 12.00
N GLU A 77 -5.75 -9.27 11.70
CA GLU A 77 -6.40 -10.26 10.83
C GLU A 77 -5.81 -10.24 9.42
N ILE A 78 -5.64 -9.06 8.84
CA ILE A 78 -5.01 -8.92 7.51
C ILE A 78 -3.52 -9.29 7.50
N ASN A 79 -2.82 -9.16 8.63
CA ASN A 79 -1.43 -9.59 8.79
C ASN A 79 -1.30 -11.09 9.09
N LYS A 80 -2.30 -11.73 9.70
CA LYS A 80 -2.32 -13.18 9.96
C LYS A 80 -2.65 -14.00 8.72
N GLY A 81 -3.45 -13.46 7.80
CA GLY A 81 -3.64 -14.02 6.45
C GLY A 81 -2.39 -13.99 5.56
N GLU A 82 -1.22 -13.62 6.12
CA GLU A 82 0.07 -13.60 5.44
C GLU A 82 0.87 -14.92 5.52
N GLY A 83 0.31 -15.97 6.13
CA GLY A 83 0.90 -17.31 6.22
C GLY A 83 0.43 -18.28 5.13
#